data_AF-A0A6P5MZF1-F1
#
_entry.id   AF-A0A6P5MZF1-F1
#
_cell.length_a   1.000
_cell.length_b   1.000
_cell.length_c   1.000
_cell.angle_alpha   90.00
_cell.angle_beta   90.00
_cell.angle_gamma   90.00
#
_symmetry.space_group_name_H-M   'P 1'
#
loop_
_entity.id
_entity.type
_entity.pdbx_description
1 polymer ?
#
loop_
_entity_poly.entity_id
_entity_poly.type
_entity_poly.pdbx_seq_one_letter_code
_entity_poly.pdbx_strand_id
1 'polypeptide(L)'
;MVPSLRIPVPFENSLVVQFVHIYSGEKDPRGLEWSAIEKVFKDEVGENGLLLGSQSLTFKSFEVKYTECAVCSFAISRSMNSYTSRFLFDNYTLIVSEYLDSKRLHQILSDSADEIRKSAGMPEEDFGRIVPVYVFDLDYNSLLLLDRYHQSVAFKDMVIAVRTRNTQTVSDYSCNGRHVFTQTRELVRPLVGSILQSMWGVSPTHLSWSPRHNSTLVDYTWSIGQTPFGPFSELSSLSFVQKDAARRNILLTTMNYSISSAIDVLQSIETHGGDRNLLKGKQHVEFVQRWNLFKHKLNKAVSALSHLDFEMALYYLRSSDHDLYAIHSIVYHASQEIEASLVCFKDPSFPWASVSFSAVAFLFLSYVYAKRDKLFRNKRKQF
;
A
#
# COMPACT_ATOMS: atom_id res chain seq x y z
N MET A 1 14.11 -1.90 2.60
CA MET A 1 12.65 -2.07 2.44
C MET A 1 12.12 -2.58 3.77
N VAL A 2 11.05 -1.99 4.29
CA VAL A 2 10.46 -2.33 5.59
C VAL A 2 9.24 -3.20 5.33
N PRO A 3 9.24 -4.52 5.66
CA PRO A 3 8.01 -5.28 5.70
C PRO A 3 7.78 -5.91 7.08
N SER A 4 6.69 -5.51 7.73
CA SER A 4 5.51 -6.39 7.79
C SER A 4 4.29 -5.55 8.20
N LEU A 5 3.10 -5.95 7.75
CA LEU A 5 1.78 -5.48 8.21
C LEU A 5 1.35 -4.02 7.98
N ARG A 6 2.13 -3.16 7.32
CA ARG A 6 1.57 -1.87 6.85
C ARG A 6 0.74 -2.09 5.60
N ILE A 7 -0.56 -2.30 5.80
CA ILE A 7 -1.55 -2.26 4.74
C ILE A 7 -1.59 -0.81 4.24
N PRO A 8 -1.17 -0.50 2.99
CA PRO A 8 -1.29 0.85 2.46
C PRO A 8 -2.76 1.21 2.36
N VAL A 9 -3.11 2.39 2.86
CA VAL A 9 -4.50 2.85 2.94
C VAL A 9 -4.63 4.12 2.10
N PRO A 10 -5.12 4.04 0.86
CA PRO A 10 -5.42 5.22 0.08
C PRO A 10 -6.57 5.99 0.72
N PHE A 11 -6.59 7.31 0.49
CA PHE A 11 -7.73 8.14 0.84
C PHE A 11 -8.90 7.79 -0.08
N GLU A 12 -10.06 7.47 0.50
CA GLU A 12 -11.31 7.22 -0.22
C GLU A 12 -12.45 7.93 0.49
N ASN A 13 -13.38 8.56 -0.26
CA ASN A 13 -14.48 9.34 0.34
C ASN A 13 -15.57 8.46 0.98
N SER A 14 -15.80 7.27 0.42
CA SER A 14 -16.78 6.32 0.95
C SER A 14 -16.07 5.07 1.43
N LEU A 15 -16.26 4.75 2.71
CA LEU A 15 -15.75 3.55 3.35
C LEU A 15 -16.96 2.67 3.68
N VAL A 16 -16.95 1.43 3.19
CA VAL A 16 -18.04 0.47 3.39
C VAL A 16 -17.49 -0.78 4.04
N VAL A 17 -17.99 -1.13 5.22
CA VAL A 17 -17.72 -2.43 5.86
C VAL A 17 -18.91 -3.34 5.60
N GLN A 18 -18.67 -4.47 4.93
CA GLN A 18 -19.71 -5.43 4.60
C GLN A 18 -19.54 -6.70 5.46
N PHE A 19 -20.39 -6.88 6.46
CA PHE A 19 -20.42 -8.12 7.23
C PHE A 19 -21.09 -9.22 6.42
N VAL A 20 -20.39 -10.34 6.22
CA VAL A 20 -20.93 -11.54 5.58
C VAL A 20 -20.95 -12.66 6.62
N HIS A 21 -22.11 -12.88 7.21
CA HIS A 21 -22.30 -13.87 8.27
C HIS A 21 -22.64 -15.23 7.66
N ILE A 22 -21.67 -16.15 7.75
CA ILE A 22 -21.79 -17.52 7.21
C ILE A 22 -22.10 -18.45 8.38
N TYR A 23 -23.34 -18.94 8.48
CA TYR A 23 -23.80 -19.70 9.65
C TYR A 23 -24.23 -21.13 9.29
N SER A 24 -23.86 -22.12 10.13
CA SER A 24 -24.15 -23.55 9.88
C SER A 24 -25.35 -24.12 10.65
N GLY A 25 -25.88 -23.42 11.65
CA GLY A 25 -26.93 -23.93 12.54
C GLY A 25 -27.89 -22.84 13.03
N GLU A 26 -28.45 -22.99 14.23
CA GLU A 26 -29.24 -21.93 14.85
C GLU A 26 -28.38 -20.71 15.15
N LYS A 27 -28.92 -19.53 14.85
CA LYS A 27 -28.24 -18.25 15.07
C LYS A 27 -28.17 -17.97 16.57
N ASP A 28 -26.99 -18.10 17.16
CA ASP A 28 -26.71 -17.59 18.50
C ASP A 28 -26.14 -16.16 18.38
N PRO A 29 -26.91 -15.12 18.73
CA PRO A 29 -26.43 -13.74 18.65
C PRO A 29 -25.36 -13.42 19.71
N ARG A 30 -25.22 -14.25 20.77
CA ARG A 30 -24.30 -13.96 21.87
C ARG A 30 -22.85 -13.95 21.38
N GLY A 31 -22.17 -12.84 21.65
CA GLY A 31 -20.77 -12.62 21.26
C GLY A 31 -20.57 -12.17 19.80
N LEU A 32 -21.64 -12.05 19.00
CA LEU A 32 -21.59 -11.52 17.63
C LEU A 32 -22.70 -10.49 17.41
N GLU A 33 -22.55 -9.34 18.06
CA GLU A 33 -23.48 -8.22 17.96
C GLU A 33 -22.95 -7.18 16.97
N TRP A 34 -23.52 -7.15 15.76
CA TRP A 34 -23.13 -6.17 14.73
C TRP A 34 -23.29 -4.73 15.21
N SER A 35 -24.37 -4.44 15.93
CA SER A 35 -24.64 -3.13 16.52
C SER A 35 -23.55 -2.68 17.50
N ALA A 36 -22.98 -3.60 18.28
CA ALA A 36 -21.90 -3.29 19.21
C ALA A 36 -20.60 -2.93 18.44
N ILE A 37 -20.26 -3.68 17.39
CA ILE A 37 -19.11 -3.39 16.53
C ILE A 37 -19.29 -2.05 15.83
N GLU A 38 -20.45 -1.82 15.21
CA GLU A 38 -20.78 -0.57 14.53
C GLU A 38 -20.72 0.62 15.48
N LYS A 39 -21.24 0.46 16.71
CA LYS A 39 -21.25 1.51 17.72
C LYS A 39 -19.84 1.96 18.06
N VAL A 40 -18.89 1.03 18.25
CA VAL A 40 -17.48 1.39 18.50
C VAL A 40 -16.94 2.33 17.44
N PHE A 41 -17.22 2.07 16.16
CA PHE A 41 -16.75 2.96 15.09
C PHE A 41 -17.56 4.25 14.97
N LYS A 42 -18.89 4.19 15.13
CA LYS A 42 -19.79 5.36 15.03
C LYS A 42 -19.53 6.37 16.15
N ASP A 43 -19.28 5.92 17.37
CA ASP A 43 -18.95 6.78 18.51
C ASP A 43 -17.64 7.55 18.20
N GLU A 44 -16.63 6.86 17.70
CA GLU A 44 -15.33 7.45 17.32
C GLU A 44 -15.41 8.35 16.09
N VAL A 45 -16.37 8.11 15.19
CA VAL A 45 -16.69 9.02 14.08
C VAL A 45 -17.31 10.31 14.62
N GLY A 46 -18.26 10.20 15.56
CA GLY A 46 -18.91 11.36 16.19
C GLY A 46 -17.95 12.26 16.97
N GLU A 47 -16.90 11.68 17.55
CA GLU A 47 -15.83 12.42 18.24
C GLU A 47 -14.78 13.01 17.29
N ASN A 48 -14.94 12.89 15.97
CA ASN A 48 -13.90 13.19 14.98
C ASN A 48 -12.58 12.50 15.38
N GLY A 49 -12.60 11.19 15.58
CA GLY A 49 -11.42 10.37 15.92
C GLY A 49 -10.82 9.63 14.72
N LEU A 50 -11.65 9.02 13.87
CA LEU A 50 -11.21 8.09 12.83
C LEU A 50 -11.24 8.65 11.40
N LEU A 51 -12.31 9.34 11.03
CA LEU A 51 -12.48 9.85 9.67
C LEU A 51 -11.64 11.11 9.42
N LEU A 52 -11.32 11.32 8.15
CA LEU A 52 -10.54 12.46 7.68
C LEU A 52 -11.29 13.20 6.57
N GLY A 53 -11.46 14.52 6.70
CA GLY A 53 -12.14 15.36 5.73
C GLY A 53 -13.59 14.93 5.47
N SER A 54 -13.94 14.77 4.20
CA SER A 54 -15.29 14.41 3.73
C SER A 54 -15.58 12.91 3.72
N GLN A 55 -14.86 12.11 4.50
CA GLN A 55 -15.07 10.67 4.56
C GLN A 55 -16.41 10.32 5.20
N SER A 56 -17.02 9.26 4.67
CA SER A 56 -18.23 8.64 5.21
C SER A 56 -17.99 7.16 5.47
N LEU A 57 -18.54 6.65 6.58
CA LEU A 57 -18.46 5.24 6.95
C LEU A 57 -19.85 4.64 6.99
N THR A 58 -20.05 3.56 6.23
CA THR A 58 -21.30 2.82 6.20
C THR A 58 -21.05 1.34 6.50
N PHE A 59 -22.04 0.72 7.14
CA PHE A 59 -22.02 -0.70 7.47
C PHE A 59 -23.19 -1.38 6.77
N LYS A 60 -22.93 -2.53 6.18
CA LYS A 60 -23.94 -3.40 5.56
C LYS A 60 -23.76 -4.80 6.11
N SER A 61 -24.86 -5.51 6.34
CA SER A 61 -24.84 -6.89 6.81
C SER A 61 -25.57 -7.79 5.83
N PHE A 62 -24.96 -8.93 5.58
CA PHE A 62 -25.45 -9.98 4.70
C PHE A 62 -25.32 -11.31 5.42
N GLU A 63 -26.18 -12.25 5.05
CA GLU A 63 -26.23 -13.56 5.67
C GLU A 63 -26.21 -14.64 4.61
N VAL A 64 -25.44 -15.69 4.88
CA VAL A 64 -25.29 -16.84 4.01
C VAL A 64 -25.38 -18.10 4.86
N LYS A 65 -26.21 -19.05 4.46
CA LYS A 65 -26.20 -20.37 5.11
C LYS A 65 -25.00 -21.15 4.62
N TYR A 66 -24.23 -21.69 5.54
CA TYR A 66 -23.06 -22.50 5.24
C TYR A 66 -23.40 -23.73 4.37
N THR A 67 -24.59 -24.31 4.57
CA THR A 67 -25.08 -25.46 3.79
C THR A 67 -25.48 -25.11 2.36
N GLU A 68 -25.88 -23.86 2.10
CA GLU A 68 -26.28 -23.39 0.77
C GLU A 68 -25.07 -22.84 -0.02
N CYS A 69 -23.97 -22.51 0.66
CA CYS A 69 -22.74 -22.00 0.07
C CYS A 69 -21.69 -23.12 -0.12
N ALA A 70 -21.70 -23.75 -1.30
CA ALA A 70 -20.71 -24.78 -1.67
C ALA A 70 -19.27 -24.28 -1.58
N VAL A 71 -19.03 -23.03 -1.97
CA VAL A 71 -17.72 -22.36 -1.86
C VAL A 71 -17.28 -22.24 -0.40
N CYS A 72 -18.18 -21.84 0.50
CA CYS A 72 -17.87 -21.65 1.92
C CYS A 72 -17.46 -22.97 2.58
N SER A 73 -18.17 -24.06 2.27
CA SER A 73 -17.84 -25.39 2.78
C SER A 73 -16.54 -25.95 2.17
N PHE A 74 -16.31 -25.71 0.88
CA PHE A 74 -15.04 -26.01 0.23
C PHE A 74 -13.88 -25.24 0.86
N ALA A 75 -14.07 -23.95 1.15
CA ALA A 75 -13.03 -23.08 1.70
C ALA A 75 -12.59 -23.56 3.10
N ILE A 76 -13.54 -23.91 3.97
CA ILE A 76 -13.24 -24.44 5.31
C ILE A 76 -12.55 -25.80 5.22
N SER A 77 -13.11 -26.75 4.48
CA SER A 77 -12.54 -28.10 4.36
C SER A 77 -11.13 -28.09 3.76
N ARG A 78 -10.88 -27.23 2.77
CA ARG A 78 -9.58 -27.12 2.09
C ARG A 78 -8.53 -26.36 2.91
N SER A 79 -8.95 -25.50 3.82
CA SER A 79 -8.05 -24.68 4.66
C SER A 79 -7.81 -25.30 6.03
N MET A 80 -8.48 -26.39 6.37
CA MET A 80 -8.33 -27.08 7.65
C MET A 80 -7.07 -27.95 7.66
N ASN A 81 -6.24 -27.73 8.68
CA ASN A 81 -5.01 -28.48 8.92
C ASN A 81 -4.99 -28.97 10.37
N SER A 82 -4.27 -30.06 10.63
CA SER A 82 -4.04 -30.55 11.98
C SER A 82 -2.62 -30.20 12.46
N TYR A 83 -2.47 -30.01 13.76
CA TYR A 83 -1.18 -29.88 14.41
C TYR A 83 -1.17 -30.69 15.70
N THR A 84 0.01 -31.13 16.12
CA THR A 84 0.18 -31.86 17.37
C THR A 84 0.93 -30.98 18.35
N SER A 85 0.33 -30.71 19.50
CA SER A 85 0.96 -30.03 20.63
C SER A 85 1.33 -31.04 21.71
N ARG A 86 2.42 -30.74 22.44
CA ARG A 86 2.92 -31.56 23.54
C ARG A 86 2.66 -30.82 24.84
N PHE A 87 1.79 -31.37 25.68
CA PHE A 87 1.54 -30.85 27.01
C PHE A 87 2.26 -31.69 28.05
N LEU A 88 2.85 -31.02 29.04
CA LEU A 88 3.41 -31.66 30.21
C LEU A 88 2.48 -31.34 31.38
N PHE A 89 1.60 -32.29 31.69
CA PHE A 89 0.90 -32.33 32.97
C PHE A 89 1.81 -33.11 33.93
N ASP A 90 1.44 -34.34 34.31
CA ASP A 90 2.32 -35.25 35.06
C ASP A 90 3.20 -36.12 34.13
N ASN A 91 2.70 -36.43 32.93
CA ASN A 91 3.40 -37.13 31.85
C ASN A 91 3.21 -36.37 30.54
N TYR A 92 4.12 -36.59 29.58
CA TYR A 92 3.99 -35.98 28.26
C TYR A 92 2.78 -36.55 27.50
N THR A 93 1.77 -35.72 27.28
CA THR A 93 0.61 -36.04 26.44
C THR A 93 0.71 -35.29 25.12
N LEU A 94 0.45 -36.00 24.02
CA LEU A 94 0.32 -35.42 22.69
C LEU A 94 -1.16 -35.19 22.41
N ILE A 95 -1.52 -33.95 22.10
CA ILE A 95 -2.89 -33.56 21.74
C ILE A 95 -2.87 -33.13 20.28
N VAL A 96 -3.73 -33.75 19.47
CA VAL A 96 -3.94 -33.35 18.07
C VAL A 96 -5.10 -32.37 18.03
N SER A 97 -4.83 -31.18 17.49
CA SER A 97 -5.79 -30.09 17.36
C SER A 97 -5.86 -29.64 15.90
N GLU A 98 -7.01 -29.12 15.50
CA GLU A 98 -7.23 -28.60 14.15
C GLU A 98 -7.16 -27.07 14.15
N TYR A 99 -6.78 -26.49 13.02
CA TYR A 99 -6.77 -25.05 12.79
C TYR A 99 -7.06 -24.73 11.34
N LEU A 100 -7.43 -23.49 11.07
CA LEU A 100 -7.66 -22.99 9.71
C LEU A 100 -6.48 -22.15 9.26
N ASP A 101 -5.90 -22.46 8.11
CA ASP A 101 -4.87 -21.65 7.47
C ASP A 101 -5.51 -20.39 6.88
N SER A 102 -5.18 -19.23 7.44
CA SER A 102 -5.81 -17.96 7.06
C SER A 102 -5.44 -17.54 5.64
N LYS A 103 -4.21 -17.84 5.18
CA LYS A 103 -3.75 -17.49 3.84
C LYS A 103 -4.44 -18.33 2.79
N ARG A 104 -4.61 -19.63 3.07
CA ARG A 104 -5.33 -20.51 2.16
C ARG A 104 -6.80 -20.11 2.05
N LEU A 105 -7.41 -19.76 3.18
CA LEU A 105 -8.79 -19.29 3.23
C LEU A 105 -8.95 -17.96 2.48
N HIS A 106 -8.02 -17.00 2.68
CA HIS A 106 -7.97 -15.74 1.94
C HIS A 106 -7.88 -15.95 0.42
N GLN A 107 -6.98 -16.82 -0.05
CA GLN A 107 -6.87 -17.14 -1.47
C GLN A 107 -8.18 -17.65 -2.05
N ILE A 108 -8.79 -18.65 -1.40
CA ILE A 108 -10.04 -19.25 -1.89
C ILE A 108 -11.15 -18.20 -1.94
N LEU A 109 -11.33 -17.41 -0.88
CA LEU A 109 -12.37 -16.38 -0.82
C LEU A 109 -12.16 -15.26 -1.85
N SER A 110 -10.90 -14.89 -2.11
CA SER A 110 -10.54 -13.91 -3.13
C SER A 110 -10.88 -14.43 -4.53
N ASP A 111 -10.51 -15.67 -4.83
CA ASP A 111 -10.76 -16.31 -6.14
C ASP A 111 -12.26 -16.51 -6.40
N SER A 112 -13.07 -16.72 -5.35
CA SER A 112 -14.51 -16.99 -5.44
C SER A 112 -15.40 -15.83 -4.99
N ALA A 113 -14.87 -14.61 -4.92
CA ALA A 113 -15.58 -13.47 -4.32
C ALA A 113 -16.96 -13.22 -4.96
N ASP A 114 -17.04 -13.32 -6.29
CA ASP A 114 -18.29 -13.07 -7.04
C ASP A 114 -19.37 -14.13 -6.77
N GLU A 115 -18.98 -15.39 -6.61
CA GLU A 115 -19.92 -16.48 -6.28
C GLU A 115 -20.50 -16.29 -4.89
N ILE A 116 -19.66 -15.88 -3.93
CA ILE A 116 -20.11 -15.61 -2.56
C ILE A 116 -21.04 -14.40 -2.55
N ARG A 117 -20.70 -13.32 -3.28
CA ARG A 117 -21.57 -12.13 -3.41
C ARG A 117 -22.94 -12.49 -3.97
N LYS A 118 -23.00 -13.33 -5.00
CA LYS A 118 -24.25 -13.84 -5.57
C LYS A 118 -25.04 -14.66 -4.55
N SER A 119 -24.37 -15.56 -3.83
CA SER A 119 -25.02 -16.38 -2.78
C SER A 119 -25.57 -15.55 -1.62
N ALA A 120 -24.93 -14.42 -1.32
CA ALA A 120 -25.31 -13.48 -0.27
C ALA A 120 -26.34 -12.43 -0.74
N GLY A 121 -26.71 -12.42 -2.02
CA GLY A 121 -27.62 -11.41 -2.58
C GLY A 121 -27.05 -9.98 -2.52
N MET A 122 -25.73 -9.84 -2.59
CA MET A 122 -25.07 -8.54 -2.47
C MET A 122 -25.18 -7.74 -3.77
N PRO A 123 -25.49 -6.44 -3.73
CA PRO A 123 -25.51 -5.61 -4.92
C PRO A 123 -24.12 -5.49 -5.56
N GLU A 124 -24.08 -5.38 -6.89
CA GLU A 124 -22.81 -5.23 -7.63
C GLU A 124 -22.19 -3.83 -7.44
N GLU A 125 -23.02 -2.80 -7.33
CA GLU A 125 -22.61 -1.40 -7.30
C GLU A 125 -22.43 -0.87 -5.88
N ASP A 126 -21.19 -0.71 -5.46
CA ASP A 126 -20.80 0.13 -4.33
C ASP A 126 -19.54 0.92 -4.74
N PHE A 127 -19.65 2.25 -4.77
CA PHE A 127 -18.50 3.12 -5.04
C PHE A 127 -17.72 3.37 -3.75
N GLY A 128 -16.40 3.23 -3.81
CA GLY A 128 -15.50 3.50 -2.68
C GLY A 128 -14.76 2.26 -2.20
N ARG A 129 -14.15 2.35 -1.01
CA ARG A 129 -13.40 1.24 -0.42
C ARG A 129 -14.32 0.32 0.34
N ILE A 130 -14.48 -0.89 -0.18
CA ILE A 130 -15.26 -1.95 0.44
C ILE A 130 -14.30 -2.92 1.13
N VAL A 131 -14.55 -3.21 2.41
CA VAL A 131 -13.86 -4.27 3.14
C VAL A 131 -14.90 -5.32 3.57
N PRO A 132 -14.99 -6.46 2.88
CA PRO A 132 -15.79 -7.59 3.33
C PRO A 132 -15.20 -8.20 4.60
N VAL A 133 -16.08 -8.50 5.54
CA VAL A 133 -15.77 -9.15 6.82
C VAL A 133 -16.51 -10.48 6.83
N TYR A 134 -15.81 -11.54 6.46
CA TYR A 134 -16.34 -12.90 6.46
C TYR A 134 -16.30 -13.48 7.87
N VAL A 135 -17.47 -13.81 8.42
CA VAL A 135 -17.57 -14.43 9.75
C VAL A 135 -18.13 -15.83 9.59
N PHE A 136 -17.28 -16.83 9.78
CA PHE A 136 -17.66 -18.24 9.78
C PHE A 136 -18.12 -18.65 11.18
N ASP A 137 -19.43 -18.73 11.36
CA ASP A 137 -20.07 -19.27 12.56
C ASP A 137 -20.40 -20.75 12.37
N LEU A 138 -19.45 -21.58 12.76
CA LEU A 138 -19.45 -23.01 12.47
C LEU A 138 -19.98 -23.80 13.68
N ASP A 139 -20.87 -24.76 13.42
CA ASP A 139 -21.43 -25.64 14.45
C ASP A 139 -20.48 -26.81 14.79
N TYR A 140 -19.18 -26.54 14.87
CA TYR A 140 -18.17 -27.52 15.28
C TYR A 140 -18.01 -27.55 16.80
N ASN A 141 -17.92 -28.76 17.36
CA ASN A 141 -17.60 -28.99 18.77
C ASN A 141 -16.11 -28.79 19.06
N SER A 142 -15.23 -29.08 18.08
CA SER A 142 -13.81 -28.78 18.17
C SER A 142 -13.57 -27.28 18.03
N LEU A 143 -12.54 -26.79 18.73
CA LEU A 143 -12.09 -25.41 18.57
C LEU A 143 -11.34 -25.27 17.25
N LEU A 144 -11.77 -24.34 16.40
CA LEU A 144 -11.06 -23.95 15.20
C LEU A 144 -10.67 -22.47 15.30
N LEU A 145 -9.36 -22.22 15.27
CA LEU A 145 -8.77 -20.89 15.23
C LEU A 145 -8.01 -20.70 13.92
N LEU A 146 -7.91 -19.45 13.48
CA LEU A 146 -7.07 -19.04 12.35
C LEU A 146 -5.60 -19.06 12.78
N ASP A 147 -4.78 -19.79 12.02
CA ASP A 147 -3.35 -19.95 12.27
C ASP A 147 -3.04 -20.35 13.73
N ARG A 148 -3.91 -21.19 14.31
CA ARG A 148 -3.86 -21.72 15.70
C ARG A 148 -4.17 -20.73 16.82
N TYR A 149 -4.01 -19.42 16.59
CA TYR A 149 -4.05 -18.42 17.66
C TYR A 149 -5.16 -17.38 17.53
N HIS A 150 -5.62 -17.12 16.31
CA HIS A 150 -6.43 -15.94 16.03
C HIS A 150 -7.90 -16.30 15.82
N GLN A 151 -8.81 -15.50 16.41
CA GLN A 151 -10.23 -15.58 16.06
C GLN A 151 -10.54 -14.79 14.78
N SER A 152 -9.76 -13.75 14.51
CA SER A 152 -9.87 -12.95 13.29
C SER A 152 -8.49 -12.60 12.74
N VAL A 153 -8.38 -12.53 11.42
CA VAL A 153 -7.17 -12.10 10.70
C VAL A 153 -7.57 -11.04 9.68
N ALA A 154 -6.77 -9.98 9.65
CA ALA A 154 -6.91 -8.86 8.72
C ALA A 154 -6.00 -9.04 7.51
N PHE A 155 -6.57 -8.96 6.32
CA PHE A 155 -5.86 -8.83 5.04
C PHE A 155 -6.04 -7.42 4.49
N LYS A 156 -5.33 -7.08 3.41
CA LYS A 156 -5.43 -5.75 2.79
C LYS A 156 -6.84 -5.46 2.26
N ASP A 157 -7.50 -6.50 1.78
CA ASP A 157 -8.74 -6.50 1.00
C ASP A 157 -9.93 -7.10 1.75
N MET A 158 -9.72 -7.89 2.81
CA MET A 158 -10.82 -8.49 3.58
C MET A 158 -10.43 -8.78 5.03
N VAL A 159 -11.43 -9.06 5.87
CA VAL A 159 -11.25 -9.61 7.22
C VAL A 159 -11.91 -10.98 7.25
N ILE A 160 -11.24 -11.94 7.87
CA ILE A 160 -11.77 -13.29 8.07
C ILE A 160 -11.83 -13.55 9.57
N ALA A 161 -12.97 -14.00 10.07
CA ALA A 161 -13.16 -14.42 11.44
C ALA A 161 -13.85 -15.77 11.52
N VAL A 162 -13.54 -16.52 12.57
CA VAL A 162 -14.08 -17.85 12.81
C VAL A 162 -14.57 -17.95 14.24
N ARG A 163 -15.74 -18.56 14.40
CA ARG A 163 -16.35 -18.92 15.68
C ARG A 163 -16.83 -20.36 15.61
N THR A 164 -16.65 -21.08 16.72
CA THR A 164 -17.12 -22.46 16.91
C THR A 164 -18.03 -22.56 18.14
N ARG A 165 -18.61 -23.74 18.42
CA ARG A 165 -19.49 -23.91 19.58
C ARG A 165 -18.80 -23.69 20.92
N ASN A 166 -17.55 -24.14 21.01
CA ASN A 166 -16.77 -24.03 22.23
C ASN A 166 -16.62 -22.55 22.64
N THR A 167 -16.87 -22.25 23.91
CA THR A 167 -16.95 -20.89 24.45
C THR A 167 -15.61 -20.37 24.95
N GLN A 168 -14.71 -21.25 25.38
CA GLN A 168 -13.44 -20.86 25.98
C GLN A 168 -12.32 -21.80 25.55
N THR A 169 -11.12 -21.24 25.43
CA THR A 169 -9.88 -22.01 25.27
C THR A 169 -8.81 -21.48 26.20
N VAL A 170 -7.91 -22.38 26.61
CA VAL A 170 -6.65 -21.98 27.22
C VAL A 170 -5.79 -21.38 26.13
N SER A 171 -5.31 -20.16 26.34
CA SER A 171 -4.31 -19.54 25.46
C SER A 171 -2.91 -20.00 25.85
N ASP A 172 -1.96 -19.86 24.91
CA ASP A 172 -0.54 -20.13 25.15
C ASP A 172 0.10 -19.08 26.09
N TYR A 173 -0.65 -18.04 26.47
CA TYR A 173 -0.17 -16.99 27.34
C TYR A 173 -0.46 -17.29 28.81
N SER A 174 0.49 -16.93 29.67
CA SER A 174 0.34 -17.00 31.12
C SER A 174 0.60 -15.64 31.76
N CYS A 175 -0.24 -15.26 32.72
CA CYS A 175 -0.07 -14.07 33.54
C CYS A 175 0.11 -14.49 35.01
N ASN A 176 1.23 -14.09 35.64
CA ASN A 176 1.56 -14.44 37.02
C ASN A 176 1.46 -15.95 37.33
N GLY A 177 1.90 -16.79 36.39
CA GLY A 177 1.86 -18.25 36.52
C GLY A 177 0.47 -18.88 36.32
N ARG A 178 -0.55 -18.10 35.94
CA ARG A 178 -1.89 -18.61 35.58
C ARG A 178 -2.10 -18.49 34.08
N HIS A 179 -2.70 -19.51 33.48
CA HIS A 179 -3.07 -19.45 32.07
C HIS A 179 -4.14 -18.38 31.82
N VAL A 180 -3.99 -17.65 30.72
CA VAL A 180 -5.01 -16.72 30.24
C VAL A 180 -6.02 -17.52 29.42
N PHE A 181 -7.31 -17.34 29.72
CA PHE A 181 -8.40 -17.93 28.94
C PHE A 181 -8.85 -16.94 27.88
N THR A 182 -9.14 -17.44 26.68
CA THR A 182 -9.71 -16.64 25.59
C THR A 182 -11.15 -17.05 25.37
N GLN A 183 -12.04 -16.08 25.29
CA GLN A 183 -13.46 -16.29 25.00
C GLN A 183 -13.66 -16.43 23.49
N THR A 184 -13.77 -17.68 23.03
CA THR A 184 -13.73 -18.00 21.59
C THR A 184 -15.02 -17.63 20.86
N ARG A 185 -16.12 -17.40 21.59
CA ARG A 185 -17.40 -16.92 21.02
C ARG A 185 -17.54 -15.40 20.96
N GLU A 186 -16.74 -14.65 21.71
CA GLU A 186 -16.77 -13.19 21.69
C GLU A 186 -15.92 -12.67 20.52
N LEU A 187 -16.58 -12.24 19.44
CA LEU A 187 -15.92 -11.76 18.24
C LEU A 187 -15.85 -10.24 18.11
N VAL A 188 -16.58 -9.49 18.94
CA VAL A 188 -16.65 -8.01 18.85
C VAL A 188 -15.27 -7.38 18.87
N ARG A 189 -14.46 -7.69 19.90
CA ARG A 189 -13.11 -7.15 20.06
C ARG A 189 -12.16 -7.54 18.92
N PRO A 190 -11.96 -8.83 18.58
CA PRO A 190 -11.06 -9.21 17.49
C PRO A 190 -11.55 -8.71 16.13
N LEU A 191 -12.86 -8.56 15.90
CA LEU A 191 -13.38 -7.95 14.67
C LEU A 191 -13.05 -6.47 14.58
N VAL A 192 -13.25 -5.70 15.66
CA VAL A 192 -12.86 -4.27 15.68
C VAL A 192 -11.37 -4.10 15.36
N GLY A 193 -10.50 -4.90 15.99
CA GLY A 193 -9.05 -4.85 15.73
C GLY A 193 -8.69 -5.20 14.29
N SER A 194 -9.32 -6.23 13.71
CA SER A 194 -9.04 -6.63 12.33
C SER A 194 -9.61 -5.66 11.30
N ILE A 195 -10.78 -5.06 11.55
CA ILE A 195 -11.34 -3.99 10.69
C ILE A 195 -10.42 -2.76 10.72
N LEU A 196 -9.87 -2.38 11.89
CA LEU A 196 -8.91 -1.27 11.99
C LEU A 196 -7.63 -1.50 11.18
N GLN A 197 -7.12 -2.73 11.20
CA GLN A 197 -5.98 -3.14 10.39
C GLN A 197 -6.30 -3.04 8.89
N SER A 198 -7.38 -3.67 8.44
CA SER A 198 -7.72 -3.73 7.01
C SER A 198 -8.14 -2.37 6.45
N MET A 199 -8.98 -1.62 7.17
CA MET A 199 -9.57 -0.37 6.67
C MET A 199 -8.63 0.82 6.83
N TRP A 200 -7.94 0.96 7.97
CA TRP A 200 -7.09 2.12 8.30
C TRP A 200 -5.60 1.78 8.47
N GLY A 201 -5.18 0.54 8.27
CA GLY A 201 -3.78 0.14 8.34
C GLY A 201 -3.19 0.22 9.75
N VAL A 202 -4.03 0.29 10.79
CA VAL A 202 -3.57 0.42 12.18
C VAL A 202 -2.96 -0.89 12.62
N SER A 203 -1.65 -0.90 12.89
CA SER A 203 -0.97 -2.11 13.35
C SER A 203 -1.35 -2.49 14.78
N PRO A 204 -1.37 -3.78 15.13
CA PRO A 204 -1.53 -4.23 16.51
C PRO A 204 -0.52 -3.57 17.45
N THR A 205 -0.96 -3.19 18.65
CA THR A 205 -0.13 -2.39 19.58
C THR A 205 1.09 -3.12 20.12
N HIS A 206 1.10 -4.46 20.13
CA HIS A 206 2.27 -5.24 20.49
C HIS A 206 3.29 -5.43 19.37
N LEU A 207 3.04 -4.93 18.16
CA LEU A 207 3.96 -5.10 17.04
C LEU A 207 4.70 -3.80 16.77
N SER A 208 6.03 -3.88 16.77
CA SER A 208 6.90 -2.76 16.40
C SER A 208 7.93 -3.20 15.37
N TRP A 209 8.26 -2.32 14.42
CA TRP A 209 9.32 -2.59 13.45
C TRP A 209 10.68 -2.18 14.03
N SER A 210 11.68 -3.06 13.98
CA SER A 210 13.06 -2.73 14.33
C SER A 210 13.92 -2.60 13.08
N PRO A 211 14.39 -1.39 12.74
CA PRO A 211 15.33 -1.20 11.63
C PRO A 211 16.65 -1.95 11.84
N ARG A 212 17.08 -2.13 13.10
CA ARG A 212 18.34 -2.82 13.45
C ARG A 212 18.26 -4.31 13.15
N HIS A 213 17.14 -4.94 13.49
CA HIS A 213 16.93 -6.38 13.25
C HIS A 213 16.33 -6.68 11.88
N ASN A 214 15.89 -5.64 11.15
CA ASN A 214 15.15 -5.77 9.90
C ASN A 214 13.96 -6.75 10.04
N SER A 215 13.29 -6.70 11.19
CA SER A 215 12.19 -7.58 11.54
C SER A 215 11.19 -6.86 12.45
N THR A 216 9.97 -7.40 12.52
CA THR A 216 9.01 -7.00 13.56
C THR A 216 9.32 -7.69 14.88
N LEU A 217 9.34 -6.88 15.94
CA LEU A 217 9.44 -7.30 17.31
C LEU A 217 8.05 -7.34 17.94
N VAL A 218 7.84 -8.35 18.78
CA VAL A 218 6.62 -8.53 19.56
C VAL A 218 6.89 -8.07 20.98
N ASP A 219 6.12 -7.10 21.45
CA ASP A 219 6.17 -6.58 22.81
C ASP A 219 4.75 -6.38 23.35
N TYR A 220 4.31 -7.31 24.20
CA TYR A 220 2.96 -7.27 24.78
C TYR A 220 2.78 -6.21 25.88
N THR A 221 3.81 -5.46 26.26
CA THR A 221 3.67 -4.35 27.22
C THR A 221 2.64 -3.31 26.77
N TRP A 222 2.36 -3.20 25.47
CA TRP A 222 1.34 -2.30 24.91
C TRP A 222 0.04 -3.01 24.50
N SER A 223 -0.12 -4.30 24.82
CA SER A 223 -1.37 -5.06 24.64
C SER A 223 -2.23 -5.11 25.90
N ILE A 224 -2.04 -4.14 26.79
CA ILE A 224 -2.83 -3.93 28.00
C ILE A 224 -3.59 -2.60 27.88
N GLY A 225 -4.76 -2.51 28.51
CA GLY A 225 -5.56 -1.27 28.56
C GLY A 225 -6.54 -1.13 27.39
N GLN A 226 -6.76 0.10 26.93
CA GLN A 226 -7.79 0.46 25.94
C GLN A 226 -7.34 0.15 24.51
N THR A 227 -7.39 -1.12 24.12
CA THR A 227 -6.99 -1.58 22.80
C THR A 227 -7.75 -2.85 22.40
N PRO A 228 -8.29 -2.94 21.16
CA PRO A 228 -8.87 -4.19 20.68
C PRO A 228 -7.79 -5.24 20.35
N PHE A 229 -6.50 -4.89 20.40
CA PHE A 229 -5.40 -5.78 20.03
C PHE A 229 -4.81 -6.54 21.22
N GLY A 230 -4.33 -7.74 20.91
CA GLY A 230 -3.54 -8.56 21.83
C GLY A 230 -4.40 -9.41 22.78
N PRO A 231 -3.78 -10.35 23.50
CA PRO A 231 -4.48 -11.31 24.33
C PRO A 231 -4.79 -10.79 25.75
N PHE A 232 -4.21 -9.66 26.17
CA PHE A 232 -4.29 -9.15 27.54
C PHE A 232 -5.23 -7.95 27.72
N SER A 233 -5.97 -7.58 26.66
CA SER A 233 -7.04 -6.59 26.74
C SER A 233 -8.38 -7.23 26.44
N GLU A 234 -9.37 -6.90 27.27
CA GLU A 234 -10.77 -7.29 27.12
C GLU A 234 -11.62 -6.17 26.50
N LEU A 235 -11.03 -4.99 26.23
CA LEU A 235 -11.75 -3.83 25.74
C LEU A 235 -11.77 -3.78 24.20
N SER A 236 -12.89 -3.37 23.62
CA SER A 236 -13.03 -3.12 22.19
C SER A 236 -12.90 -1.64 21.80
N SER A 237 -12.77 -0.74 22.79
CA SER A 237 -12.66 0.71 22.56
C SER A 237 -11.27 1.13 22.11
N LEU A 238 -11.18 2.31 21.47
CA LEU A 238 -9.96 2.75 20.80
C LEU A 238 -9.18 3.76 21.64
N SER A 239 -7.87 3.56 21.74
CA SER A 239 -6.97 4.54 22.38
C SER A 239 -6.64 5.67 21.41
N PHE A 240 -6.18 6.80 21.97
CA PHE A 240 -5.69 7.95 21.19
C PHE A 240 -4.68 7.55 20.10
N VAL A 241 -3.73 6.66 20.42
CA VAL A 241 -2.68 6.21 19.49
C VAL A 241 -3.28 5.50 18.27
N GLN A 242 -4.38 4.76 18.44
CA GLN A 242 -5.05 4.06 17.36
C GLN A 242 -5.83 5.02 16.46
N LYS A 243 -6.53 6.00 17.07
CA LYS A 243 -7.23 7.07 16.34
C LYS A 243 -6.26 7.91 15.51
N ASP A 244 -5.16 8.34 16.13
CA ASP A 244 -4.07 9.08 15.49
C ASP A 244 -3.44 8.29 14.33
N ALA A 245 -3.10 7.01 14.57
CA ALA A 245 -2.53 6.14 13.56
C ALA A 245 -3.48 5.98 12.36
N ALA A 246 -4.79 5.81 12.59
CA ALA A 246 -5.77 5.62 11.52
C ALA A 246 -5.75 6.78 10.51
N ARG A 247 -5.71 8.02 11.00
CA ARG A 247 -5.64 9.24 10.16
C ARG A 247 -4.28 9.43 9.53
N ARG A 248 -3.22 9.26 10.33
CA ARG A 248 -1.84 9.45 9.88
C ARG A 248 -1.48 8.47 8.76
N ASN A 249 -1.94 7.22 8.84
CA ASN A 249 -1.64 6.19 7.86
C ASN A 249 -2.15 6.55 6.46
N ILE A 250 -3.33 7.17 6.35
CA ILE A 250 -3.87 7.65 5.08
C ILE A 250 -2.91 8.69 4.48
N LEU A 251 -2.54 9.69 5.28
CA LEU A 251 -1.67 10.78 4.84
C LEU A 251 -0.26 10.31 4.47
N LEU A 252 0.31 9.37 5.23
CA LEU A 252 1.60 8.77 4.92
C LEU A 252 1.55 7.92 3.65
N THR A 253 0.45 7.22 3.40
CA THR A 253 0.25 6.46 2.15
C THR A 253 0.18 7.41 0.96
N THR A 254 -0.63 8.48 1.05
CA THR A 254 -0.72 9.52 0.02
C THR A 254 0.65 10.16 -0.23
N MET A 255 1.36 10.57 0.83
CA MET A 255 2.68 11.17 0.72
C MET A 255 3.69 10.23 0.06
N ASN A 256 3.68 8.93 0.40
CA ASN A 256 4.52 7.94 -0.24
C ASN A 256 4.21 7.78 -1.73
N TYR A 257 2.93 7.83 -2.11
CA TYR A 257 2.52 7.82 -3.51
C TYR A 257 3.00 9.06 -4.27
N SER A 258 2.77 10.27 -3.74
CA SER A 258 3.23 11.52 -4.37
C SER A 258 4.76 11.58 -4.50
N ILE A 259 5.51 11.09 -3.50
CA ILE A 259 6.98 11.02 -3.58
C ILE A 259 7.44 9.99 -4.62
N SER A 260 6.82 8.80 -4.64
CA SER A 260 7.17 7.76 -5.62
C SER A 260 6.92 8.26 -7.04
N SER A 261 5.76 8.88 -7.29
CA SER A 261 5.44 9.48 -8.59
C SER A 261 6.38 10.63 -8.96
N ALA A 262 6.83 11.44 -8.00
CA ALA A 262 7.85 12.46 -8.25
C ALA A 262 9.20 11.84 -8.64
N ILE A 263 9.60 10.73 -8.01
CA ILE A 263 10.81 9.98 -8.38
C ILE A 263 10.69 9.45 -9.81
N ASP A 264 9.54 8.87 -10.18
CA ASP A 264 9.31 8.36 -11.54
C ASP A 264 9.45 9.47 -12.59
N VAL A 265 8.93 10.66 -12.32
CA VAL A 265 9.10 11.82 -13.21
C VAL A 265 10.57 12.22 -13.34
N LEU A 266 11.31 12.27 -12.23
CA LEU A 266 12.74 12.60 -12.26
C LEU A 266 13.55 11.56 -13.04
N GLN A 267 13.23 10.27 -12.89
CA GLN A 267 13.85 9.20 -13.68
C GLN A 267 13.52 9.33 -15.17
N SER A 268 12.29 9.69 -15.51
CA SER A 268 11.91 9.99 -16.89
C SER A 268 12.76 11.13 -17.47
N ILE A 269 12.96 12.21 -16.71
CA ILE A 269 13.84 13.32 -17.14
C ILE A 269 15.29 12.84 -17.34
N GLU A 270 15.82 12.05 -16.40
CA GLU A 270 17.19 11.52 -16.46
C GLU A 270 17.40 10.66 -17.71
N THR A 271 16.48 9.74 -18.00
CA THR A 271 16.55 8.85 -19.17
C THR A 271 16.53 9.60 -20.50
N HIS A 272 15.90 10.78 -20.57
CA HIS A 272 15.85 11.63 -21.76
C HIS A 272 17.02 12.64 -21.83
N GLY A 273 18.11 12.41 -21.09
CA GLY A 273 19.32 13.22 -21.16
C GLY A 273 19.29 14.46 -20.27
N GLY A 274 18.38 14.53 -19.30
CA GLY A 274 18.32 15.60 -18.30
C GLY A 274 17.33 16.72 -18.62
N ASP A 275 17.05 17.53 -17.61
CA ASP A 275 16.02 18.58 -17.62
C ASP A 275 16.26 19.64 -18.71
N ARG A 276 17.51 20.05 -18.94
CA ARG A 276 17.88 21.06 -19.94
C ARG A 276 17.73 20.58 -21.39
N ASN A 277 17.91 19.28 -21.62
CA ASN A 277 17.82 18.70 -22.96
C ASN A 277 16.37 18.39 -23.32
N LEU A 278 15.62 17.88 -22.35
CA LEU A 278 14.21 17.55 -22.49
C LEU A 278 13.31 18.81 -22.49
N LEU A 279 13.47 19.71 -21.52
CA LEU A 279 12.57 20.85 -21.31
C LEU A 279 13.18 22.12 -21.89
N LYS A 280 12.53 22.72 -22.90
CA LYS A 280 13.04 23.92 -23.59
C LYS A 280 12.34 25.19 -23.14
N GLY A 281 13.13 26.25 -22.91
CA GLY A 281 12.64 27.62 -22.69
C GLY A 281 11.56 27.72 -21.60
N LYS A 282 10.31 27.96 -22.03
CA LYS A 282 9.16 28.16 -21.13
C LYS A 282 8.82 26.91 -20.30
N GLN A 283 8.92 25.73 -20.89
CA GLN A 283 8.59 24.46 -20.20
C GLN A 283 9.52 24.23 -19.00
N HIS A 284 10.80 24.56 -19.14
CA HIS A 284 11.77 24.44 -18.06
C HIS A 284 11.45 25.40 -16.90
N VAL A 285 11.11 26.66 -17.20
CA VAL A 285 10.73 27.64 -16.17
C VAL A 285 9.48 27.19 -15.43
N GLU A 286 8.47 26.71 -16.16
CA GLU A 286 7.23 26.21 -15.56
C GLU A 286 7.48 24.98 -14.67
N PHE A 287 8.28 24.02 -15.14
CA PHE A 287 8.69 22.85 -14.36
C PHE A 287 9.36 23.26 -13.05
N VAL A 288 10.34 24.17 -13.08
CA VAL A 288 11.05 24.62 -11.87
C VAL A 288 10.11 25.33 -10.89
N GLN A 289 9.20 26.16 -11.38
CA GLN A 289 8.20 26.83 -10.53
C GLN A 289 7.28 25.81 -9.84
N ARG A 290 6.75 24.86 -10.60
CA ARG A 290 5.87 23.79 -10.09
C ARG A 290 6.60 22.90 -9.09
N TRP A 291 7.85 22.53 -9.38
CA TRP A 291 8.68 21.72 -8.50
C TRP A 291 8.93 22.41 -7.15
N ASN A 292 9.21 23.72 -7.17
CA ASN A 292 9.39 24.50 -5.95
C ASN A 292 8.10 24.59 -5.12
N LEU A 293 6.94 24.77 -5.78
CA LEU A 293 5.64 24.76 -5.11
C LEU A 293 5.29 23.40 -4.51
N PHE A 294 5.51 22.32 -5.27
CA PHE A 294 5.34 20.94 -4.80
C PHE A 294 6.17 20.69 -3.52
N LYS A 295 7.47 21.02 -3.56
CA LYS A 295 8.36 20.91 -2.39
C LYS A 295 7.87 21.74 -1.21
N HIS A 296 7.42 22.97 -1.45
CA HIS A 296 6.86 23.83 -0.40
C HIS A 296 5.63 23.21 0.26
N LYS A 297 4.67 22.72 -0.55
CA LYS A 297 3.44 22.09 -0.06
C LYS A 297 3.73 20.81 0.73
N LEU A 298 4.67 19.98 0.28
CA LEU A 298 5.11 18.81 1.05
C LEU A 298 5.70 19.21 2.42
N ASN A 299 6.57 20.21 2.48
CA ASN A 299 7.11 20.69 3.76
C ASN A 299 6.01 21.21 4.70
N LYS A 300 5.00 21.90 4.16
CA LYS A 300 3.84 22.36 4.93
C LYS A 300 2.97 21.20 5.41
N ALA A 301 2.78 20.16 4.60
CA ALA A 301 2.08 18.95 5.02
C ALA A 301 2.80 18.24 6.18
N VAL A 302 4.13 18.12 6.12
CA VAL A 302 4.94 17.53 7.20
C VAL A 302 4.85 18.38 8.48
N SER A 303 4.88 19.71 8.35
CA SER A 303 4.71 20.62 9.49
C SER A 303 3.31 20.48 10.12
N ALA A 304 2.26 20.41 9.31
CA ALA A 304 0.89 20.18 9.80
C ALA A 304 0.76 18.82 10.51
N LEU A 305 1.32 17.75 9.93
CA LEU A 305 1.38 16.42 10.55
C LEU A 305 2.07 16.43 11.91
N SER A 306 3.14 17.22 12.08
CA SER A 306 3.85 17.33 13.36
C SER A 306 3.02 18.00 14.46
N HIS A 307 2.03 18.80 14.07
CA HIS A 307 1.06 19.44 14.98
C HIS A 307 -0.25 18.64 15.11
N LEU A 308 -0.32 17.43 14.54
CA LEU A 308 -1.53 16.59 14.49
C LEU A 308 -2.71 17.27 13.77
N ASP A 309 -2.43 18.26 12.90
CA ASP A 309 -3.43 18.90 12.06
C ASP A 309 -3.58 18.13 10.74
N PHE A 310 -4.38 17.07 10.81
CA PHE A 310 -4.55 16.13 9.70
C PHE A 310 -5.32 16.74 8.52
N GLU A 311 -6.25 17.66 8.78
CA GLU A 311 -7.04 18.33 7.73
C GLU A 311 -6.16 19.24 6.89
N MET A 312 -5.34 20.06 7.54
CA MET A 312 -4.39 20.93 6.85
C MET A 312 -3.34 20.11 6.10
N ALA A 313 -2.86 19.00 6.68
CA ALA A 313 -1.96 18.09 6.01
C ALA A 313 -2.58 17.46 4.75
N LEU A 314 -3.84 17.00 4.84
CA LEU A 314 -4.57 16.46 3.69
C LEU A 314 -4.73 17.51 2.59
N TYR A 315 -5.07 18.74 2.96
CA TYR A 315 -5.22 19.86 2.04
C TYR A 315 -3.93 20.12 1.25
N TYR A 316 -2.80 20.23 1.94
CA TYR A 316 -1.51 20.45 1.28
C TYR A 316 -1.09 19.28 0.40
N LEU A 317 -1.32 18.04 0.82
CA LEU A 317 -1.00 16.85 0.03
C LEU A 317 -1.82 16.80 -1.26
N ARG A 318 -3.15 16.95 -1.19
CA ARG A 318 -4.01 17.01 -2.38
C ARG A 318 -3.65 18.19 -3.29
N SER A 319 -3.35 19.35 -2.69
CA SER A 319 -2.90 20.51 -3.45
C SER A 319 -1.56 20.27 -4.16
N SER A 320 -0.68 19.43 -3.59
CA SER A 320 0.61 19.08 -4.17
C SER A 320 0.48 18.11 -5.34
N ASP A 321 -0.51 17.21 -5.31
CA ASP A 321 -0.79 16.29 -6.42
C ASP A 321 -1.15 17.03 -7.71
N HIS A 322 -1.80 18.20 -7.60
CA HIS A 322 -2.06 19.05 -8.77
C HIS A 322 -0.78 19.58 -9.44
N ASP A 323 0.21 19.99 -8.64
CA ASP A 323 1.50 20.44 -9.19
C ASP A 323 2.27 19.25 -9.76
N LEU A 324 2.23 18.09 -9.10
CA LEU A 324 2.88 16.89 -9.58
C LEU A 324 2.28 16.39 -10.90
N TYR A 325 0.95 16.42 -11.03
CA TYR A 325 0.26 16.10 -12.28
C TYR A 325 0.67 17.03 -13.42
N ALA A 326 0.75 18.35 -13.15
CA ALA A 326 1.22 19.33 -14.13
C ALA A 326 2.68 19.10 -14.54
N ILE A 327 3.54 18.75 -13.58
CA ILE A 327 4.94 18.39 -13.86
C ILE A 327 5.01 17.14 -14.73
N HIS A 328 4.23 16.11 -14.39
CA HIS A 328 4.16 14.88 -15.16
C HIS A 328 3.69 15.13 -16.59
N SER A 329 2.67 15.96 -16.80
CA SER A 329 2.17 16.28 -18.15
C SER A 329 3.20 17.06 -18.98
N ILE A 330 3.91 18.03 -18.39
CA ILE A 330 4.99 18.76 -19.07
C ILE A 330 6.08 17.80 -19.55
N VAL A 331 6.53 16.90 -18.67
CA VAL A 331 7.59 15.92 -18.98
C VAL A 331 7.12 14.92 -20.04
N TYR A 332 5.87 14.44 -19.93
CA TYR A 332 5.29 13.51 -20.89
C TYR A 332 5.14 14.10 -22.28
N HIS A 333 4.68 15.35 -22.39
CA HIS A 333 4.60 16.02 -23.70
C HIS A 333 5.98 16.30 -24.29
N ALA A 334 6.94 16.76 -23.47
CA ALA A 334 8.30 17.00 -23.92
C ALA A 334 9.00 15.71 -24.39
N SER A 335 8.73 14.57 -23.77
CA SER A 335 9.34 13.30 -24.17
C SER A 335 8.81 12.80 -25.52
N GLN A 336 7.55 13.08 -25.84
CA GLN A 336 6.97 12.76 -27.15
C GLN A 336 7.57 13.56 -28.31
N GLU A 337 8.09 14.76 -28.04
CA GLU A 337 8.73 15.62 -29.04
C GLU A 337 10.19 15.21 -29.33
N ILE A 338 10.76 14.29 -28.54
CA ILE A 338 12.13 13.82 -28.76
C ILE A 338 12.13 12.76 -29.86
N GLU A 339 12.71 13.11 -31.00
CA GLU A 339 13.03 12.15 -32.05
C GLU A 339 14.30 11.37 -31.69
N ALA A 340 14.18 10.04 -31.63
CA ALA A 340 15.33 9.17 -31.48
C ALA A 340 16.14 9.16 -32.79
N SER A 341 17.31 9.78 -32.78
CA SER A 341 18.26 9.70 -33.89
C SER A 341 19.37 8.70 -33.55
N LEU A 342 19.48 7.64 -34.36
CA LEU A 342 20.59 6.70 -34.30
C LEU A 342 21.81 7.33 -34.99
N VAL A 343 22.72 7.89 -34.19
CA VAL A 343 24.01 8.37 -34.70
C VAL A 343 24.95 7.17 -34.84
N CYS A 344 24.84 6.42 -35.94
CA CYS A 344 25.65 5.23 -36.19
C CYS A 344 27.12 5.54 -36.48
N PHE A 345 27.42 6.74 -37.00
CA PHE A 345 28.78 7.16 -37.34
C PHE A 345 28.96 8.64 -37.02
N LYS A 346 30.04 8.97 -36.31
CA LYS A 346 30.49 10.35 -36.16
C LYS A 346 31.23 10.68 -37.45
N ASP A 347 30.62 11.47 -38.32
CA ASP A 347 31.26 11.89 -39.56
C ASP A 347 32.65 12.48 -39.24
N PRO A 348 33.71 12.09 -39.99
CA PRO A 348 35.03 12.67 -39.77
C PRO A 348 34.93 14.18 -39.94
N SER A 349 35.61 14.94 -39.05
CA SER A 349 35.56 16.40 -39.12
C SER A 349 35.90 16.86 -40.53
N PHE A 350 35.05 17.72 -41.10
CA PHE A 350 35.22 18.24 -42.46
C PHE A 350 36.69 18.64 -42.67
N PRO A 351 37.37 18.16 -43.72
CA PRO A 351 38.82 18.22 -43.82
C PRO A 351 39.27 19.62 -44.23
N TRP A 352 39.09 20.60 -43.34
CA TRP A 352 39.48 22.00 -43.53
C TRP A 352 40.95 22.12 -43.94
N ALA A 353 41.82 21.25 -43.41
CA ALA A 353 43.23 21.21 -43.79
C ALA A 353 43.43 20.94 -45.29
N SER A 354 42.71 19.97 -45.89
CA SER A 354 42.86 19.65 -47.32
C SER A 354 42.24 20.72 -48.21
N VAL A 355 41.12 21.30 -47.80
CA VAL A 355 40.47 22.41 -48.51
C VAL A 355 41.36 23.66 -48.49
N SER A 356 41.91 24.02 -47.34
CA SER A 356 42.84 25.14 -47.20
C SER A 356 44.13 24.93 -47.99
N PHE A 357 44.70 23.71 -47.97
CA PHE A 357 45.90 23.40 -48.77
C PHE A 357 45.62 23.52 -50.27
N SER A 358 44.46 23.03 -50.72
CA SER A 358 44.04 23.12 -52.12
C SER A 358 43.83 24.55 -52.57
N ALA A 359 43.21 25.39 -51.72
CA ALA A 359 43.02 26.81 -51.99
C ALA A 359 44.36 27.56 -52.08
N VAL A 360 45.30 27.30 -51.17
CA VAL A 360 46.64 27.89 -51.20
C VAL A 360 47.43 27.42 -52.42
N ALA A 361 47.38 26.14 -52.76
CA ALA A 361 48.03 25.61 -53.95
C ALA A 361 47.46 26.22 -55.24
N PHE A 362 46.15 26.44 -55.32
CA PHE A 362 45.51 27.09 -56.45
C PHE A 362 45.91 28.57 -56.58
N LEU A 363 45.98 29.29 -55.46
CA LEU A 363 46.49 30.67 -55.42
C LEU A 363 47.98 30.75 -55.80
N PHE A 364 48.79 29.78 -55.39
CA PHE A 364 50.20 29.71 -55.76
C PHE A 364 50.37 29.41 -57.26
N LEU A 365 49.64 28.43 -57.80
CA LEU A 365 49.69 28.08 -59.22
C LEU A 365 49.20 29.22 -60.11
N SER A 366 48.11 29.89 -59.72
CA SER A 366 47.62 31.08 -60.43
C SER A 366 48.62 32.25 -60.36
N TYR A 367 49.30 32.45 -59.22
CA TYR A 367 50.38 33.43 -59.11
C TYR A 367 51.58 33.09 -60.01
N VAL A 368 52.03 31.84 -60.02
CA VAL A 368 53.12 31.37 -60.88
C VAL A 368 52.75 31.48 -62.36
N TYR A 369 51.51 31.13 -62.72
CA TYR A 369 50.99 31.28 -64.08
C TYR A 369 50.95 32.77 -64.51
N ALA A 370 50.45 33.66 -63.65
CA ALA A 370 50.42 35.09 -63.91
C ALA A 370 51.82 35.73 -64.03
N LYS A 371 52.84 35.16 -63.38
CA LYS A 371 54.24 35.63 -63.45
C LYS A 371 55.17 34.77 -64.32
N ARG A 372 54.62 33.84 -65.11
CA ARG A 372 55.36 32.90 -65.97
C ARG A 372 56.42 33.59 -66.82
N ASP A 373 56.10 34.72 -67.44
CA ASP A 373 56.99 35.44 -68.36
C ASP A 373 58.16 36.16 -67.64
N LYS A 374 58.03 36.43 -66.33
CA LYS A 374 59.12 36.98 -65.51
C LYS A 374 59.98 35.89 -64.88
N LEU A 375 59.41 34.74 -64.54
CA LEU A 375 60.09 33.65 -63.84
C LEU A 375 60.86 32.70 -64.79
N PHE A 376 60.35 32.46 -66.00
CA PHE A 376 60.96 31.53 -66.98
C PHE A 376 61.61 32.25 -68.16
N ARG A 377 62.20 33.43 -67.94
CA ARG A 377 63.00 34.09 -68.97
C ARG A 377 64.33 33.35 -69.14
N ASN A 378 64.33 32.38 -70.05
CA ASN A 378 65.48 31.57 -70.42
C ASN A 378 66.62 32.46 -70.92
N LYS A 379 67.71 32.57 -70.14
CA LYS A 379 68.99 33.13 -70.61
C LYS A 379 69.68 32.11 -71.52
N ARG A 380 69.13 31.85 -72.70
CA ARG A 380 69.84 31.20 -73.81
C ARG A 380 69.08 31.36 -75.11
N LYS A 381 69.44 32.42 -75.83
CA LYS A 381 69.93 32.40 -77.22
C LYS A 381 70.25 33.84 -77.61
N GLN A 382 71.53 34.17 -77.48
CA GLN A 382 72.18 35.13 -78.36
C GLN A 382 72.08 34.57 -79.78
N PHE A 383 71.57 35.37 -80.71
CA PHE A 383 72.29 35.82 -81.89
C PHE A 383 71.65 37.15 -82.34
#